data_AF-A0A2K3ZL25-F1
#
_entry.id   AF-A0A2K3ZL25-F1
#
_cell.length_a   1.000
_cell.length_b   1.000
_cell.length_c   1.000
_cell.angle_alpha   90.00
_cell.angle_beta   90.00
_cell.angle_gamma   90.00
#
_symmetry.space_group_name_H-M   'P 1'
#
loop_
_entity.id
_entity.type
_entity.pdbx_description
1 polymer ?
#
loop_
_entity_poly.entity_id
_entity_poly.type
_entity_poly.pdbx_seq_one_letter_code
_entity_poly.pdbx_strand_id
1 'polypeptide(L)'
;MKLQDYTKEMVDEKSFINMAYTLLKEENKTMNLYDIIDEFKRLGQYENDEIENRIVQFYTDLNTDGRFLSVGDNVWGLRDWYSVDDIEEKIAPTIQKFDILDEDDEEDKNLTLLGEDDMEGDDNIPNRTDDQESLEDPEDERVEDEIEESDLVVEDDEEEIDETYEGEYDEDDEIEDEEETEEEAF
;
A
#
# COMPACT_ATOMS: atom_id res chain seq x y z
N MET A 1 -20.09 7.46 -5.29
CA MET A 1 -19.58 8.64 -4.57
C MET A 1 -18.18 8.84 -5.10
N LYS A 2 -17.83 10.06 -5.52
CA LYS A 2 -16.48 10.29 -6.02
C LYS A 2 -15.52 10.39 -4.86
N LEU A 3 -14.30 9.91 -5.07
CA LEU A 3 -13.27 10.00 -4.05
C LEU A 3 -12.99 11.47 -3.65
N GLN A 4 -13.13 12.39 -4.60
CA GLN A 4 -12.99 13.84 -4.38
C GLN A 4 -14.06 14.43 -3.43
N ASP A 5 -15.20 13.75 -3.24
CA ASP A 5 -16.27 14.20 -2.34
C ASP A 5 -16.06 13.71 -0.89
N TYR A 6 -14.95 13.02 -0.60
CA TYR A 6 -14.72 12.45 0.73
C TYR A 6 -14.32 13.57 1.71
N THR A 7 -14.95 13.58 2.88
CA THR A 7 -14.50 14.41 3.99
C THR A 7 -13.26 13.81 4.65
N LYS A 8 -12.51 14.61 5.41
CA LYS A 8 -11.37 14.13 6.19
C LYS A 8 -11.71 12.91 7.06
N GLU A 9 -12.81 12.97 7.80
CA GLU A 9 -13.30 11.83 8.60
C GLU A 9 -13.51 10.57 7.75
N MET A 10 -14.09 10.69 6.55
CA MET A 10 -14.30 9.54 5.67
C MET A 10 -12.98 8.96 5.15
N VAL A 11 -11.97 9.80 4.89
CA VAL A 11 -10.61 9.37 4.52
C VAL A 11 -9.92 8.68 5.69
N ASP A 12 -10.16 9.13 6.92
CA ASP A 12 -9.63 8.51 8.13
C ASP A 12 -10.28 7.15 8.43
N GLU A 13 -11.58 7.01 8.20
CA GLU A 13 -12.33 5.75 8.38
C GLU A 13 -12.07 4.72 7.27
N LYS A 14 -11.72 5.17 6.06
CA LYS A 14 -11.47 4.29 4.92
C LYS A 14 -10.00 3.86 4.88
N SER A 15 -9.77 2.57 4.65
CA SER A 15 -8.43 2.09 4.36
C SER A 15 -7.93 2.63 3.02
N PHE A 16 -6.65 3.04 2.97
CA PHE A 16 -5.96 3.56 1.79
C PHE A 16 -6.06 2.59 0.60
N ILE A 17 -6.05 1.28 0.85
CA ILE A 17 -6.22 0.28 -0.22
C ILE A 17 -7.59 0.35 -0.90
N ASN A 18 -8.65 0.61 -0.13
CA ASN A 18 -10.00 0.74 -0.67
C ASN A 18 -10.20 2.08 -1.38
N MET A 19 -9.53 3.12 -0.89
CA MET A 19 -9.48 4.41 -1.58
C MET A 19 -8.73 4.30 -2.91
N ALA A 20 -7.59 3.59 -2.95
CA ALA A 20 -6.83 3.33 -4.17
C ALA A 20 -7.66 2.56 -5.21
N TYR A 21 -8.40 1.53 -4.76
CA TYR A 21 -9.31 0.79 -5.64
C TYR A 21 -10.37 1.71 -6.24
N THR A 22 -10.94 2.62 -5.42
CA THR A 22 -11.94 3.58 -5.89
C THR A 22 -11.32 4.57 -6.87
N LEU A 23 -10.16 5.15 -6.54
CA LEU A 23 -9.43 6.10 -7.38
C LEU A 23 -9.15 5.54 -8.78
N LEU A 24 -8.51 4.36 -8.84
CA LEU A 24 -8.16 3.72 -10.11
C LEU A 24 -9.42 3.37 -10.91
N LYS A 25 -10.49 2.91 -10.25
CA LYS A 25 -11.74 2.57 -10.90
C LYS A 25 -12.45 3.79 -11.50
N GLU A 26 -12.40 4.92 -10.82
CA GLU A 26 -13.00 6.18 -11.29
C GLU A 26 -12.21 6.81 -12.43
N GLU A 27 -10.89 6.89 -12.30
CA GLU A 27 -10.01 7.43 -13.35
C GLU A 27 -9.89 6.50 -14.56
N ASN A 28 -10.19 5.21 -14.38
CA ASN A 28 -10.10 4.16 -15.40
C ASN A 28 -8.72 4.07 -16.09
N LYS A 29 -7.66 4.47 -15.38
CA LYS A 29 -6.29 4.48 -15.89
C LYS A 29 -5.31 4.00 -14.83
N THR A 30 -4.16 3.52 -15.28
CA THR A 30 -3.05 3.20 -14.39
C THR A 30 -2.41 4.47 -13.85
N MET A 31 -1.97 4.47 -12.59
CA MET A 31 -1.35 5.63 -11.95
C MET A 31 -0.07 5.23 -11.24
N ASN A 32 0.88 6.17 -11.10
CA ASN A 32 2.07 5.92 -10.30
C ASN A 32 1.69 5.88 -8.81
N LEU A 33 2.37 5.04 -8.05
CA LEU A 33 2.21 4.94 -6.60
C LEU A 33 2.34 6.32 -5.92
N TYR A 34 3.30 7.14 -6.34
CA TYR A 34 3.51 8.46 -5.75
C TYR A 34 2.32 9.40 -6.01
N ASP A 35 1.74 9.38 -7.21
CA ASP A 35 0.55 10.18 -7.53
C ASP A 35 -0.66 9.78 -6.68
N ILE A 36 -0.84 8.46 -6.45
CA ILE A 36 -1.92 7.94 -5.59
C ILE A 36 -1.74 8.44 -4.15
N ILE A 37 -0.50 8.43 -3.65
CA ILE A 37 -0.17 8.91 -2.29
C ILE A 37 -0.42 10.41 -2.17
N ASP A 38 0.00 11.20 -3.16
CA ASP A 38 -0.23 12.65 -3.19
C ASP A 38 -1.73 12.98 -3.16
N GLU A 39 -2.55 12.20 -3.89
CA GLU A 39 -4.00 12.35 -3.86
C GLU A 39 -4.58 12.07 -2.46
N PHE A 40 -4.12 11.01 -1.78
CA PHE A 40 -4.57 10.72 -0.41
C PHE A 40 -4.13 11.77 0.59
N LYS A 41 -2.93 12.32 0.41
CA LYS A 41 -2.42 13.42 1.23
C LYS A 41 -3.29 14.67 1.07
N ARG A 42 -3.66 15.01 -0.17
CA ARG A 42 -4.55 16.15 -0.48
C ARG A 42 -5.94 15.97 0.12
N LEU A 43 -6.52 14.77 -0.02
CA LEU A 43 -7.87 14.46 0.45
C LEU A 43 -7.97 14.41 1.97
N GLY A 44 -6.97 13.82 2.64
CA GLY A 44 -6.93 13.71 4.10
C GLY A 44 -6.33 14.92 4.82
N GLN A 45 -5.79 15.90 4.07
CA GLN A 45 -5.10 17.08 4.61
C GLN A 45 -4.02 16.70 5.64
N TYR A 46 -3.24 15.66 5.33
CA TYR A 46 -2.20 15.14 6.22
C TYR A 46 -0.88 15.89 6.04
N GLU A 47 -0.17 16.11 7.14
CA GLU A 47 1.25 16.46 7.10
C GLU A 47 2.11 15.25 6.70
N ASN A 48 3.34 15.50 6.23
CA ASN A 48 4.22 14.43 5.73
C ASN A 48 4.48 13.33 6.78
N ASP A 49 4.76 13.71 8.03
CA ASP A 49 5.02 12.78 9.12
C ASP A 49 3.78 11.95 9.51
N GLU A 50 2.58 12.52 9.40
CA GLU A 50 1.34 11.85 9.79
C GLU A 50 0.98 10.72 8.81
N ILE A 51 1.22 10.95 7.52
CA ILE A 51 0.84 9.99 6.47
C ILE A 51 1.89 8.88 6.27
N GLU A 52 3.15 9.08 6.68
CA GLU A 52 4.26 8.13 6.44
C GLU A 52 3.93 6.72 6.96
N ASN A 53 3.43 6.61 8.19
CA ASN A 53 3.04 5.32 8.77
C ASN A 53 1.90 4.65 7.99
N ARG A 54 0.94 5.44 7.51
CA ARG A 54 -0.19 4.94 6.69
C ARG A 54 0.30 4.48 5.31
N ILE A 55 1.31 5.14 4.73
CA ILE A 55 1.93 4.75 3.45
C ILE A 55 2.63 3.40 3.56
N VAL A 56 3.37 3.15 4.65
CA VAL A 56 4.06 1.86 4.86
C VAL A 56 3.06 0.70 4.91
N GLN A 57 1.95 0.87 5.65
CA GLN A 57 0.87 -0.12 5.68
C GLN A 57 0.21 -0.25 4.30
N PHE A 58 -0.08 0.88 3.65
CA PHE A 58 -0.69 0.88 2.32
C PHE A 58 0.16 0.13 1.29
N TYR A 59 1.49 0.29 1.30
CA TYR A 59 2.37 -0.44 0.38
C TYR A 59 2.36 -1.95 0.66
N THR A 60 2.30 -2.35 1.93
CA THR A 60 2.14 -3.76 2.31
C THR A 60 0.82 -4.32 1.79
N ASP A 61 -0.28 -3.59 2.01
CA ASP A 61 -1.61 -3.97 1.53
C ASP A 61 -1.66 -4.01 0.00
N LEU A 62 -1.05 -3.04 -0.68
CA LEU A 62 -1.02 -2.96 -2.15
C LEU A 62 -0.30 -4.14 -2.80
N ASN A 63 0.79 -4.63 -2.20
CA ASN A 63 1.53 -5.78 -2.71
C ASN A 63 0.91 -7.12 -2.35
N THR A 64 0.09 -7.18 -1.29
CA THR A 64 -0.60 -8.41 -0.85
C THR A 64 -2.01 -8.54 -1.41
N ASP A 65 -2.62 -7.42 -1.81
CA ASP A 65 -3.98 -7.39 -2.37
C ASP A 65 -3.98 -7.82 -3.83
N GLY A 66 -4.65 -8.95 -4.11
CA GLY A 66 -4.71 -9.53 -5.44
C GLY A 66 -5.53 -8.74 -6.48
N ARG A 67 -6.25 -7.68 -6.08
CA ARG A 67 -7.04 -6.84 -7.01
C ARG A 67 -6.18 -5.88 -7.81
N PHE A 68 -4.98 -5.58 -7.34
CA PHE A 68 -4.05 -4.67 -7.99
C PHE A 68 -3.03 -5.44 -8.84
N LEU A 69 -2.53 -4.77 -9.88
CA LEU A 69 -1.49 -5.28 -10.75
C LEU A 69 -0.43 -4.19 -10.93
N SER A 70 0.82 -4.54 -10.68
CA SER A 70 1.96 -3.69 -11.02
C SER A 70 2.26 -3.85 -12.51
N VAL A 71 2.20 -2.76 -13.26
CA VAL A 71 2.41 -2.72 -14.71
C VAL A 71 3.88 -2.43 -15.05
N GLY A 72 4.66 -1.92 -14.10
CA GLY A 72 6.07 -1.53 -14.24
C GLY A 72 6.34 -0.17 -13.60
N ASP A 73 7.59 0.12 -13.20
CA ASP A 73 8.02 1.45 -12.73
C ASP A 73 7.13 2.09 -11.64
N ASN A 74 6.67 1.30 -10.67
CA ASN A 74 5.72 1.70 -9.62
C ASN A 74 4.36 2.20 -10.16
N VAL A 75 4.00 1.85 -11.39
CA VAL A 75 2.69 2.09 -11.97
C VAL A 75 1.76 0.94 -11.63
N TRP A 76 0.60 1.29 -11.07
CA TRP A 76 -0.40 0.36 -10.59
C TRP A 76 -1.71 0.50 -11.37
N GLY A 77 -2.35 -0.63 -11.62
CA GLY A 77 -3.68 -0.72 -12.21
C GLY A 77 -4.53 -1.79 -11.54
N LEU A 78 -5.79 -1.90 -11.94
CA LEU A 78 -6.67 -2.97 -11.48
C LEU A 78 -6.47 -4.23 -12.32
N ARG A 79 -6.43 -5.39 -11.66
CA ARG A 79 -6.33 -6.70 -12.32
C ARG A 79 -7.49 -6.94 -13.29
N ASP A 80 -8.69 -6.47 -12.97
CA ASP A 80 -9.89 -6.59 -13.82
C ASP A 80 -9.76 -5.98 -15.22
N TRP A 81 -8.77 -5.10 -15.46
CA TRP A 81 -8.54 -4.49 -16.77
C TRP A 81 -7.74 -5.37 -17.73
N TYR A 82 -7.14 -6.45 -17.23
CA TYR A 82 -6.20 -7.28 -17.98
C TYR A 82 -6.76 -8.70 -18.13
N SER A 83 -6.51 -9.31 -19.28
CA SER A 83 -6.81 -10.73 -19.47
C SER A 83 -5.83 -11.60 -18.68
N VAL A 84 -6.14 -12.89 -18.52
CA VAL A 84 -5.24 -13.82 -17.84
C VAL A 84 -3.88 -13.90 -18.54
N ASP A 85 -3.87 -13.95 -19.88
CA ASP A 85 -2.64 -13.91 -20.68
C ASP A 85 -1.82 -12.62 -20.44
N ASP A 86 -2.47 -11.44 -20.44
CA ASP A 86 -1.78 -10.16 -20.20
C ASP A 86 -1.16 -10.11 -18.79
N ILE A 87 -1.84 -10.69 -17.82
CA ILE A 87 -1.36 -10.79 -16.44
C ILE A 87 -0.13 -11.68 -16.38
N GLU A 88 -0.14 -12.84 -17.03
CA GLU A 88 1.01 -13.76 -17.06
C GLU A 88 2.24 -13.13 -17.76
N GLU A 89 2.04 -12.29 -18.76
CA GLU A 89 3.13 -11.55 -19.41
C GLU A 89 3.71 -10.45 -18.50
N LYS A 90 2.86 -9.73 -17.77
CA LYS A 90 3.28 -8.60 -16.92
C LYS A 90 3.82 -8.99 -15.56
N ILE A 91 3.35 -10.10 -14.99
CA ILE A 91 3.89 -10.62 -13.73
C ILE A 91 5.20 -11.33 -14.06
N ALA A 92 6.33 -10.75 -13.63
CA ALA A 92 7.61 -11.44 -13.69
C ALA A 92 7.48 -12.85 -13.07
N PRO A 93 8.01 -13.91 -13.68
CA PRO A 93 7.88 -15.26 -13.15
C PRO A 93 8.56 -15.34 -11.79
N THR A 94 7.79 -15.28 -10.71
CA THR A 94 8.28 -15.39 -9.33
C THR A 94 8.39 -16.85 -8.87
N ILE A 95 7.74 -17.78 -9.58
CA ILE A 95 7.85 -19.20 -9.31
C ILE A 95 9.09 -19.72 -10.03
N GLN A 96 10.20 -19.88 -9.29
CA GLN A 96 11.27 -20.78 -9.74
C GLN A 96 10.65 -22.17 -9.84
N LYS A 97 10.38 -22.63 -11.06
CA LYS A 97 10.04 -24.03 -11.32
C LYS A 97 11.27 -24.83 -10.91
N PHE A 98 11.23 -25.46 -9.74
CA PHE A 98 12.16 -26.53 -9.43
C PHE A 98 11.78 -27.68 -10.36
N ASP A 99 12.62 -27.94 -11.36
CA ASP A 99 12.59 -29.21 -12.08
C ASP A 99 12.81 -30.30 -11.01
N ILE A 100 11.73 -30.98 -10.65
CA ILE A 100 11.82 -32.22 -9.88
C ILE A 100 12.52 -33.17 -10.84
N LEU A 101 13.81 -33.42 -10.59
CA LEU A 101 14.58 -34.41 -11.34
C LEU A 101 13.75 -35.69 -11.38
N ASP A 102 13.42 -36.15 -12.59
CA ASP A 102 12.84 -37.47 -12.80
C ASP A 102 13.70 -38.50 -12.04
N GLU A 103 13.04 -39.45 -11.36
CA GLU A 103 13.61 -40.45 -10.43
C GLU A 103 14.67 -41.40 -11.05
N ASP A 104 15.24 -41.13 -12.22
CA ASP A 104 16.08 -42.06 -12.99
C ASP A 104 17.58 -41.70 -13.06
N ASP A 105 18.05 -40.65 -12.39
CA ASP A 105 19.49 -40.35 -12.29
C ASP A 105 19.99 -40.56 -10.85
N GLU A 106 20.23 -41.83 -10.51
CA GLU A 106 21.14 -42.17 -9.41
C GLU A 106 22.55 -41.72 -9.81
N GLU A 107 23.02 -40.60 -9.25
CA GLU A 107 24.41 -40.31 -8.84
C GLU A 107 24.72 -38.81 -8.91
N ASP A 108 24.19 -38.00 -7.97
CA ASP A 108 24.98 -36.92 -7.34
C ASP A 108 24.19 -36.28 -6.18
N LYS A 109 24.27 -36.89 -4.99
CA LYS A 109 23.72 -36.33 -3.75
C LYS A 109 24.67 -35.29 -3.16
N ASN A 110 24.84 -34.16 -3.84
CA ASN A 110 25.45 -32.96 -3.26
C ASN A 110 24.63 -31.70 -3.57
N LEU A 111 23.31 -31.79 -3.38
CA LEU A 111 22.46 -30.62 -3.15
C LEU A 111 22.55 -30.28 -1.65
N THR A 112 23.45 -29.38 -1.30
CA THR A 112 23.47 -28.75 0.03
C THR A 112 22.31 -27.77 0.08
N LEU A 113 21.30 -28.08 0.89
CA LEU A 113 20.24 -27.14 1.24
C LEU A 113 20.92 -25.92 1.91
N LEU A 114 20.76 -24.72 1.37
CA LEU A 114 21.24 -23.50 2.02
C LEU A 114 20.39 -23.27 3.27
N GLY A 115 20.78 -23.91 4.37
CA GLY A 115 20.01 -24.05 5.61
C GLY A 115 20.42 -25.24 6.50
N GLU A 116 21.17 -26.21 5.96
CA GLU A 116 21.81 -27.28 6.74
C GLU A 116 23.31 -27.00 6.88
N ASP A 117 23.65 -25.97 7.67
CA ASP A 117 24.98 -25.85 8.26
C ASP A 117 24.95 -26.59 9.61
N ASP A 118 25.44 -27.84 9.56
CA ASP A 118 26.27 -28.49 10.57
C ASP A 118 26.01 -28.14 12.05
N MET A 119 25.12 -28.90 12.71
CA MET A 119 25.08 -29.01 14.18
C MET A 119 25.57 -30.38 14.64
N GLU A 120 26.81 -30.74 14.34
CA GLU A 120 27.55 -31.76 15.08
C GLU A 120 28.61 -31.14 16.00
N GLY A 121 28.22 -30.86 17.25
CA GLY A 121 29.14 -30.93 18.40
C GLY A 121 29.29 -29.69 19.28
N ASP A 122 28.43 -29.55 20.29
CA ASP A 122 28.88 -29.15 21.65
C ASP A 122 27.91 -29.68 22.72
N ASP A 123 28.32 -30.77 23.37
CA ASP A 123 27.59 -31.47 24.45
C ASP A 123 27.80 -30.74 25.81
N ASN A 124 27.53 -29.44 25.89
CA ASN A 124 27.60 -28.66 27.14
C ASN A 124 26.67 -27.43 27.16
N ILE A 125 25.39 -27.62 26.82
CA ILE A 125 24.37 -26.67 27.27
C ILE A 125 23.95 -27.10 28.68
N PRO A 126 24.37 -26.42 29.76
CA PRO A 126 23.84 -26.72 31.08
C PRO A 126 22.33 -26.49 31.04
N ASN A 127 21.58 -27.56 31.26
CA ASN A 127 20.15 -27.54 31.48
C ASN A 127 19.85 -26.80 32.78
N ARG A 128 19.88 -25.47 32.73
CA ARG A 128 19.37 -24.61 33.80
C ARG A 128 17.86 -24.47 33.63
N THR A 129 17.16 -25.52 34.00
CA THR A 129 15.75 -25.42 34.43
C THR A 129 15.75 -25.05 35.91
N ASP A 130 16.05 -23.79 36.21
CA ASP A 130 15.85 -23.23 37.54
C ASP A 130 15.77 -21.70 37.40
N ASP A 131 14.59 -21.22 36.99
CA ASP A 131 13.99 -20.06 37.64
C ASP A 131 12.47 -20.11 37.41
N GLN A 132 11.79 -20.67 38.39
CA GLN A 132 10.39 -20.39 38.62
C GLN A 132 10.29 -18.93 39.09
N GLU A 133 9.95 -17.99 38.21
CA GLU A 133 9.23 -16.80 38.66
C GLU A 133 7.76 -16.93 38.26
N SER A 134 7.00 -17.29 39.28
CA SER A 134 5.59 -16.97 39.53
C SER A 134 4.91 -16.18 38.41
N LEU A 135 4.00 -16.83 37.70
CA LEU A 135 2.85 -16.12 37.12
C LEU A 135 1.98 -15.67 38.29
N GLU A 136 2.42 -14.59 38.94
CA GLU A 136 1.59 -13.86 39.88
C GLU A 136 0.53 -13.15 39.04
N ASP A 137 -0.67 -13.73 39.05
CA ASP A 137 -1.93 -13.11 38.65
C ASP A 137 -2.07 -11.79 39.44
N PRO A 138 -1.86 -10.62 38.83
CA PRO A 138 -2.26 -9.39 39.48
C PRO A 138 -3.77 -9.34 39.32
N GLU A 139 -4.42 -9.40 40.47
CA GLU A 139 -5.85 -9.33 40.66
C GLU A 139 -6.55 -8.39 39.66
N ASP A 140 -7.74 -8.85 39.26
CA ASP A 140 -8.89 -8.09 38.78
C ASP A 140 -9.10 -6.80 39.62
N GLU A 141 -8.23 -5.80 39.45
CA GLU A 141 -8.45 -4.45 39.92
C GLU A 141 -9.24 -3.75 38.83
N ARG A 142 -10.57 -3.89 38.94
CA ARG A 142 -11.55 -3.06 38.26
C ARG A 142 -11.19 -1.61 38.48
N VAL A 143 -10.52 -1.00 37.51
CA VAL A 143 -10.47 0.45 37.36
C VAL A 143 -11.88 0.90 37.01
N GLU A 144 -12.62 1.22 38.05
CA GLU A 144 -13.80 2.07 38.01
C GLU A 144 -13.29 3.49 37.68
N ASP A 145 -12.97 3.73 36.41
CA ASP A 145 -12.78 5.09 35.92
C ASP A 145 -14.17 5.73 35.82
N GLU A 146 -14.53 6.34 36.95
CA GLU A 146 -15.61 7.30 37.09
C GLU A 146 -15.35 8.43 36.08
N ILE A 147 -16.02 8.38 34.92
CA ILE A 147 -15.98 9.43 33.92
C ILE A 147 -16.71 10.63 34.54
N GLU A 148 -15.96 11.49 35.24
CA GLU A 148 -16.44 12.76 35.75
C GLU A 148 -16.81 13.64 34.55
N GLU A 149 -18.11 13.79 34.34
CA GLU A 149 -18.77 14.70 33.39
C GLU A 149 -18.31 16.14 33.65
N SER A 150 -17.13 16.47 33.12
CA SER A 150 -16.58 17.82 33.13
C SER A 150 -16.96 18.51 31.83
N ASP A 151 -18.15 19.10 31.85
CA ASP A 151 -18.58 20.34 31.19
C ASP A 151 -17.54 21.03 30.28
N LEU A 152 -17.27 20.45 29.10
CA LEU A 152 -16.56 21.16 28.03
C LEU A 152 -17.51 22.20 27.42
N VAL A 153 -17.49 23.37 28.04
CA VAL A 153 -18.02 24.62 27.49
C VAL A 153 -17.38 24.84 26.12
N VAL A 154 -18.22 24.81 25.08
CA VAL A 154 -17.88 25.30 23.74
C VAL A 154 -17.71 26.82 23.86
N GLU A 155 -16.46 27.28 23.93
CA GLU A 155 -16.17 28.67 23.57
C GLU A 155 -16.14 28.76 22.04
N ASP A 156 -17.19 29.40 21.55
CA ASP A 156 -17.40 29.86 20.18
C ASP A 156 -16.32 30.91 19.86
N ASP A 157 -15.20 30.46 19.29
CA ASP A 157 -14.21 31.34 18.67
C ASP A 157 -14.56 31.48 17.18
N GLU A 158 -15.36 32.51 16.89
CA GLU A 158 -15.50 33.12 15.57
C GLU A 158 -14.13 33.72 15.15
N GLU A 159 -13.30 32.98 14.41
CA GLU A 159 -12.21 33.56 13.62
C GLU A 159 -12.40 33.31 12.12
N GLU A 160 -13.00 34.33 11.49
CA GLU A 160 -12.70 34.90 10.17
C GLU A 160 -12.14 33.97 9.08
N ILE A 161 -13.04 33.50 8.21
CA ILE A 161 -12.72 32.94 6.90
C ILE A 161 -12.11 34.04 6.03
N ASP A 162 -10.80 34.01 5.81
CA ASP A 162 -10.12 34.82 4.79
C ASP A 162 -10.28 34.15 3.42
N GLU A 163 -11.31 34.60 2.69
CA GLU A 163 -11.49 34.35 1.25
C GLU A 163 -10.42 35.11 0.45
N THR A 164 -9.28 34.48 0.15
CA THR A 164 -8.43 34.89 -0.97
C THR A 164 -8.30 33.76 -1.99
N TYR A 165 -9.36 33.60 -2.78
CA TYR A 165 -9.41 32.74 -3.97
C TYR A 165 -8.92 33.57 -5.18
N GLU A 166 -7.60 33.68 -5.37
CA GLU A 166 -7.02 34.15 -6.63
C GLU A 166 -6.82 32.95 -7.56
N GLY A 167 -7.82 32.72 -8.42
CA GLY A 167 -7.70 31.85 -9.58
C GLY A 167 -7.04 32.60 -10.73
N GLU A 168 -5.80 32.24 -11.06
CA GLU A 168 -5.24 32.50 -12.39
C GLU A 168 -5.37 31.23 -13.23
N TYR A 169 -6.39 31.24 -14.09
CA TYR A 169 -6.45 30.39 -15.28
C TYR A 169 -5.57 31.06 -16.33
N ASP A 170 -4.39 30.52 -16.59
CA ASP A 170 -3.65 30.87 -17.80
C ASP A 170 -4.08 29.90 -18.90
N GLU A 171 -4.83 30.46 -19.86
CA GLU A 171 -5.18 29.89 -21.15
C GLU A 171 -3.93 29.86 -22.03
N ASP A 172 -3.40 28.68 -22.33
CA ASP A 172 -2.58 28.49 -23.54
C ASP A 172 -3.01 27.19 -24.25
N ASP A 173 -4.14 27.34 -24.95
CA ASP A 173 -4.54 26.54 -26.10
C ASP A 173 -3.64 26.93 -27.30
N GLU A 174 -2.56 26.20 -27.53
CA GLU A 174 -1.89 26.16 -28.84
C GLU A 174 -2.06 24.77 -29.47
N ILE A 175 -3.17 24.61 -30.18
CA ILE A 175 -3.36 23.55 -31.17
C ILE A 175 -2.64 24.02 -32.45
N GLU A 176 -1.43 23.53 -32.70
CA GLU A 176 -0.82 23.57 -34.03
C GLU A 176 -1.35 22.41 -34.88
N ASP A 177 -2.41 22.74 -35.62
CA ASP A 177 -2.88 22.03 -36.81
C ASP A 177 -1.93 22.41 -37.98
N GLU A 178 -0.97 21.54 -38.31
CA GLU A 178 -0.27 21.61 -39.61
C GLU A 178 -0.73 20.45 -40.50
N GLU A 179 -1.69 20.79 -41.36
CA GLU A 179 -1.99 20.12 -42.61
C GLU A 179 -0.74 20.09 -43.52
N GLU A 180 -0.20 18.91 -43.80
CA GLU A 180 0.65 18.71 -44.99
C GLU A 180 -0.06 17.76 -45.98
N THR A 181 -0.87 18.37 -46.83
CA THR A 181 -1.21 17.83 -48.15
C THR A 181 -0.05 18.06 -49.12
N GLU A 182 0.42 17.01 -49.81
CA GLU A 182 0.89 16.98 -51.22
C GLU A 182 1.31 15.53 -51.53
N GLU A 183 0.47 14.71 -52.17
CA GLU A 183 0.40 14.49 -53.63
C GLU A 183 1.75 14.25 -54.32
N GLU A 184 2.04 13.00 -54.69
CA GLU A 184 2.71 12.51 -55.92
C GLU A 184 2.97 11.00 -55.72
N ALA A 185 2.87 10.08 -56.67
CA ALA A 185 2.28 9.98 -57.98
C ALA A 185 2.27 8.47 -58.30
N PHE A 186 1.37 8.09 -59.21
CA PHE A 186 1.11 6.80 -59.86
C PHE A 186 2.26 5.76 -59.93
#